data_AF-A0AAW1IET8-F1
#
_entry.id   AF-A0AAW1IET8-F1
#
_cell.length_a   1.000
_cell.length_b   1.000
_cell.length_c   1.000
_cell.angle_alpha   90.00
_cell.angle_beta   90.00
_cell.angle_gamma   90.00
#
_symmetry.space_group_name_H-M   'P 1'
#
loop_
_entity.id
_entity.type
_entity.pdbx_description
1 polymer ?
#
loop_
_entity_poly.entity_id
_entity_poly.type
_entity_poly.pdbx_seq_one_letter_code
_entity_poly.pdbx_strand_id
1 'polypeptide(L)'
;MKDYNEQQSFLRGCIKTALINRRRHGVYENPNDSRRQSTLKYFLPLPGSSEVHVCKTTFCDTFGITQKRVSVLCNKTLLGDLSVSDKRGGKRPQRNQAWKEKIVEFIALIPSRESRYGREKHSNKRYLSSDLNVTKLYTAFLEKHELVLDKPPVSRQWFNEIFKKEFCLVFAPPRVDTYADVLQYSVYLH
;
A
#
# COMPACT_ATOMS: atom_id res chain seq x y z
N MET A 1 31.89 -7.15 -11.44
CA MET A 1 30.87 -6.34 -10.73
C MET A 1 30.26 -7.20 -9.64
N LYS A 2 30.48 -6.85 -8.36
CA LYS A 2 30.01 -7.66 -7.24
C LYS A 2 28.79 -7.05 -6.53
N ASP A 3 28.61 -5.73 -6.59
CA ASP A 3 27.48 -5.04 -5.96
C ASP A 3 26.33 -4.74 -6.93
N TYR A 4 25.09 -4.83 -6.44
CA TYR A 4 23.87 -4.61 -7.22
C TYR A 4 23.71 -3.15 -7.65
N ASN A 5 24.10 -2.20 -6.79
CA ASN A 5 23.99 -0.76 -7.09
C ASN A 5 25.09 -0.32 -8.06
N GLU A 6 26.29 -0.88 -7.93
CA GLU A 6 27.33 -0.75 -8.96
C GLU A 6 26.79 -1.22 -10.31
N GLN A 7 26.26 -2.46 -10.39
CA GLN A 7 25.71 -3.02 -11.63
C GLN A 7 24.63 -2.13 -12.23
N GLN A 8 23.72 -1.61 -11.41
CA GLN A 8 22.69 -0.68 -11.85
C GLN A 8 23.26 0.64 -12.40
N SER A 9 24.31 1.18 -11.77
CA SER A 9 24.98 2.41 -12.23
C SER A 9 25.62 2.22 -13.61
N PHE A 10 26.28 1.09 -13.84
CA PHE A 10 26.83 0.75 -15.14
C PHE A 10 25.75 0.56 -16.21
N LEU A 11 24.73 -0.24 -15.92
CA LEU A 11 23.62 -0.47 -16.85
C LEU A 11 22.92 0.85 -17.22
N ARG A 12 22.82 1.79 -16.28
CA ARG A 12 22.30 3.13 -16.55
C ARG A 12 23.20 3.90 -17.52
N GLY A 13 24.52 3.82 -17.37
CA GLY A 13 25.48 4.44 -18.29
C GLY A 13 25.31 3.97 -19.74
N CYS A 14 24.88 2.72 -19.92
CA CYS A 14 24.56 2.14 -21.22
C CYS A 14 23.19 2.55 -21.80
N ILE A 15 22.37 3.32 -21.06
CA ILE A 15 21.05 3.79 -21.48
C ILE A 15 21.11 5.29 -21.75
N LYS A 16 20.84 5.70 -22.99
CA LYS A 16 20.87 7.11 -23.39
C LYS A 16 19.48 7.63 -23.74
N THR A 17 19.14 8.80 -23.24
CA THR A 17 17.95 9.55 -23.61
C THR A 17 18.16 10.24 -24.96
N ALA A 18 17.16 10.17 -25.83
CA ALA A 18 17.13 10.87 -27.11
C ALA A 18 15.77 11.55 -27.30
N LEU A 19 15.76 12.65 -28.06
CA LEU A 19 14.53 13.30 -28.50
C LEU A 19 13.79 12.42 -29.52
N ILE A 20 12.47 12.61 -29.62
CA ILE A 20 11.63 11.84 -30.53
C ILE A 20 11.68 12.47 -31.92
N ASN A 21 12.27 11.75 -32.88
CA ASN A 21 12.36 12.20 -34.26
C ASN A 21 11.03 12.09 -35.03
N ARG A 22 10.19 11.11 -34.69
CA ARG A 22 8.89 10.89 -35.36
C ARG A 22 7.86 10.35 -34.37
N ARG A 23 6.69 11.02 -34.29
CA ARG A 23 5.52 10.55 -33.55
C ARG A 23 4.66 9.68 -34.47
N ARG A 24 4.31 8.46 -34.02
CA ARG A 24 3.53 7.49 -34.81
C ARG A 24 2.03 7.58 -34.58
N HIS A 25 1.60 8.07 -33.41
CA HIS A 25 0.20 8.16 -33.04
C HIS A 25 -0.24 9.62 -33.01
N GLY A 26 -0.82 10.09 -34.11
CA GLY A 26 -1.45 11.40 -34.22
C GLY A 26 -0.50 12.55 -34.56
N VAL A 27 -1.10 13.59 -35.15
CA VAL A 27 -0.55 14.94 -35.23
C VAL A 27 -0.97 15.64 -33.95
N TYR A 28 -0.03 16.33 -33.30
CA TYR A 28 -0.31 17.13 -32.11
C TYR A 28 -0.09 18.59 -32.49
N GLU A 29 -1.02 19.47 -32.14
CA GLU A 29 -0.86 20.93 -32.30
C GLU A 29 0.33 21.41 -31.46
N ASN A 30 0.41 20.96 -30.20
CA ASN A 30 1.57 21.20 -29.35
C ASN A 30 2.36 19.90 -29.10
N PRO A 31 3.68 19.88 -29.39
CA PRO A 31 4.57 18.77 -29.04
C PRO A 31 4.46 18.27 -27.59
N ASN A 32 4.14 19.15 -26.65
CA ASN A 32 4.01 18.84 -25.22
C ASN A 32 2.77 18.00 -24.88
N ASP A 33 1.77 17.96 -25.75
CA ASP A 33 0.54 17.17 -25.56
C ASP A 33 0.79 15.66 -25.71
N SER A 34 1.92 15.30 -26.32
CA SER A 34 2.32 13.90 -26.43
C SER A 34 2.65 13.33 -25.04
N ARG A 35 2.04 12.20 -24.68
CA ARG A 35 2.42 11.44 -23.47
C ARG A 35 3.89 11.02 -23.48
N ARG A 36 4.48 10.84 -24.67
CA ARG A 36 5.87 10.43 -24.85
C ARG A 36 6.68 11.64 -25.31
N GLN A 37 7.61 12.10 -24.47
CA GLN A 37 8.48 13.25 -24.78
C GLN A 37 9.90 12.84 -25.17
N SER A 38 10.34 11.67 -24.73
CA SER A 38 11.67 11.15 -25.01
C SER A 38 11.64 9.68 -25.40
N THR A 39 12.70 9.26 -26.07
CA THR A 39 13.01 7.86 -26.34
C THR A 39 14.27 7.46 -25.60
N LEU A 40 14.39 6.18 -25.29
CA LEU A 40 15.60 5.60 -24.72
C LEU A 40 16.25 4.71 -25.75
N LYS A 41 17.57 4.76 -25.80
CA LYS A 41 18.44 3.96 -26.67
C LYS A 41 19.38 3.14 -25.79
N TYR A 42 19.64 1.91 -26.20
CA TYR A 42 20.44 0.94 -25.46
C TYR A 42 21.75 0.70 -26.19
N PHE A 43 22.86 0.71 -25.45
CA PHE A 43 24.20 0.52 -26.00
C PHE A 43 24.92 -0.61 -25.28
N LEU A 44 25.68 -1.42 -26.02
CA LEU A 44 26.61 -2.38 -25.44
C LEU A 44 28.04 -1.87 -25.61
N PRO A 45 28.85 -1.85 -24.54
CA PRO A 45 30.26 -1.48 -24.65
C PRO A 45 31.02 -2.59 -25.39
N LEU A 46 31.90 -2.15 -26.30
CA LEU A 46 32.81 -2.98 -27.06
C LEU A 46 34.25 -2.68 -26.65
N PRO A 47 35.22 -3.55 -26.97
CA PRO A 47 36.64 -3.27 -26.78
C PRO A 47 37.06 -1.94 -27.43
N GLY A 48 37.97 -1.22 -26.79
CA GLY A 48 38.52 0.04 -27.34
C GLY A 48 37.59 1.25 -27.24
N SER A 49 36.76 1.34 -26.19
CA SER A 49 35.87 2.48 -25.92
C SER A 49 34.77 2.73 -26.96
N SER A 50 34.49 1.73 -27.80
CA SER A 50 33.40 1.79 -28.76
C SER A 50 32.10 1.24 -28.16
N GLU A 51 30.96 1.62 -28.73
CA GLU A 51 29.64 1.17 -28.29
C GLU A 51 28.75 0.83 -29.49
N VAL A 52 27.93 -0.22 -29.37
CA VAL A 52 26.96 -0.62 -30.39
C VAL A 52 25.54 -0.42 -29.91
N HIS A 53 24.69 0.19 -30.75
CA HIS A 53 23.27 0.37 -30.45
C HIS A 53 22.50 -0.93 -30.66
N VAL A 54 21.71 -1.34 -29.66
CA VAL A 54 20.96 -2.60 -29.66
C VAL A 54 19.50 -2.41 -29.27
N CYS A 55 18.67 -3.43 -29.53
CA CYS A 55 17.31 -3.46 -29.03
C CYS A 55 17.28 -3.83 -27.54
N LYS A 56 16.14 -3.59 -26.89
CA LYS A 56 15.95 -3.89 -25.46
C LYS A 56 16.14 -5.38 -25.15
N THR A 57 15.70 -6.27 -26.04
CA THR A 57 15.79 -7.72 -25.86
C THR A 57 17.25 -8.16 -25.81
N THR A 58 18.04 -7.82 -26.84
CA THR A 58 19.48 -8.10 -26.86
C THR A 58 20.20 -7.53 -25.65
N PHE A 59 19.87 -6.29 -25.24
CA PHE A 59 20.43 -5.71 -24.02
C PHE A 59 20.15 -6.54 -22.76
N CYS A 60 18.92 -7.03 -22.62
CA CYS A 60 18.53 -7.90 -21.50
C CYS A 60 19.28 -9.23 -21.53
N ASP A 61 19.36 -9.85 -22.70
CA ASP A 61 19.98 -11.16 -22.89
C ASP A 61 21.50 -11.09 -22.66
N THR A 62 22.17 -10.08 -23.21
CA THR A 62 23.62 -9.87 -23.02
C THR A 62 23.99 -9.67 -21.55
N PHE A 63 23.19 -8.91 -20.79
CA PHE A 63 23.47 -8.66 -19.37
C PHE A 63 22.82 -9.67 -18.41
N GLY A 64 22.04 -10.63 -18.92
CA GLY A 64 21.31 -11.60 -18.10
C GLY A 64 20.30 -10.94 -17.14
N ILE A 65 19.64 -9.87 -17.57
CA ILE A 65 18.70 -9.11 -16.72
C ILE A 65 17.27 -9.14 -17.27
N THR A 66 16.30 -8.99 -16.37
CA THR A 66 14.89 -8.94 -16.78
C THR A 66 14.54 -7.58 -17.40
N GLN A 67 13.59 -7.59 -18.34
CA GLN A 67 13.05 -6.37 -18.94
C GLN A 67 12.48 -5.39 -17.90
N LYS A 68 11.94 -5.91 -16.79
CA LYS A 68 11.42 -5.11 -15.67
C LYS A 68 12.52 -4.29 -15.02
N ARG A 69 13.72 -4.87 -14.82
CA ARG A 69 14.87 -4.16 -14.27
C ARG A 69 15.29 -3.02 -15.19
N VAL A 70 15.36 -3.26 -16.50
CA VAL A 70 15.64 -2.22 -17.50
C VAL A 70 14.58 -1.11 -17.46
N SER A 71 13.29 -1.45 -17.40
CA SER A 71 12.21 -0.45 -17.31
C SER A 71 12.32 0.45 -16.07
N VAL A 72 12.72 -0.09 -14.92
CA VAL A 72 12.96 0.71 -13.71
C VAL A 72 14.11 1.69 -13.92
N LEU A 73 15.23 1.22 -14.49
CA LEU A 73 16.37 2.08 -14.82
C LEU A 73 15.98 3.18 -15.81
N CYS A 74 15.25 2.82 -16.85
CA CYS A 74 14.68 3.76 -17.82
C CYS A 74 13.88 4.88 -17.15
N ASN A 75 12.95 4.53 -16.25
CA ASN A 75 12.13 5.51 -15.55
C ASN A 75 12.98 6.43 -14.65
N LYS A 76 13.98 5.88 -13.96
CA LYS A 76 14.92 6.68 -13.15
C LYS A 76 15.72 7.65 -14.01
N THR A 77 16.24 7.20 -15.16
CA THR A 77 16.95 8.05 -16.13
C THR A 77 16.07 9.20 -16.63
N LEU A 78 14.79 8.91 -16.91
CA LEU A 78 13.84 9.93 -17.36
C LEU A 78 13.49 10.96 -16.29
N LEU A 79 13.44 10.54 -15.02
CA LEU A 79 13.20 11.42 -13.87
C LEU A 79 14.45 12.21 -13.45
N GLY A 80 15.60 11.98 -14.08
CA GLY A 80 16.88 12.60 -13.68
C GLY A 80 17.41 12.09 -12.34
N ASP A 81 16.92 10.95 -11.85
CA ASP A 81 17.38 10.39 -10.57
C ASP A 81 18.81 9.86 -10.73
N LEU A 82 19.77 10.57 -10.14
CA LEU A 82 21.18 10.18 -10.12
C LEU A 82 21.43 8.95 -9.26
N SER A 83 20.53 8.63 -8.33
CA SER A 83 20.67 7.51 -7.40
C SER A 83 20.01 6.24 -7.96
N VAL A 84 20.85 5.36 -8.50
CA VAL A 84 20.37 4.05 -8.96
C VAL A 84 20.23 3.05 -7.81
N SER A 85 20.33 3.49 -6.56
CA SER A 85 20.30 2.60 -5.40
C SER A 85 18.99 1.83 -5.28
N ASP A 86 19.11 0.56 -4.89
CA ASP A 86 17.97 -0.21 -4.42
C ASP A 86 17.56 0.29 -3.03
N LYS A 87 16.26 0.58 -2.86
CA LYS A 87 15.68 1.06 -1.60
C LYS A 87 14.93 -0.07 -0.87
N ARG A 88 15.01 -1.32 -1.35
CA ARG A 88 14.46 -2.49 -0.67
C ARG A 88 15.26 -2.81 0.59
N GLY A 89 14.58 -3.41 1.58
CA GLY A 89 15.25 -3.94 2.78
C GLY A 89 15.78 -2.90 3.78
N GLY A 90 15.51 -1.60 3.58
CA GLY A 90 15.93 -0.55 4.52
C GLY A 90 15.22 -0.59 5.88
N LYS A 91 15.79 0.11 6.87
CA LYS A 91 15.21 0.27 8.22
C LYS A 91 13.81 0.88 8.09
N ARG A 92 12.78 0.08 8.40
CA ARG A 92 11.41 0.59 8.45
C ARG A 92 11.30 1.59 9.60
N PRO A 93 10.61 2.73 9.40
CA PRO A 93 10.34 3.64 10.51
C PRO A 93 9.62 2.87 11.61
N GLN A 94 10.08 3.04 12.85
CA GLN A 94 9.43 2.43 14.01
C GLN A 94 8.05 3.07 14.19
N ARG A 95 7.05 2.23 14.49
CA ARG A 95 5.69 2.71 14.79
C ARG A 95 5.73 3.41 16.16
N ASN A 96 5.08 4.56 16.26
CA ASN A 96 5.09 5.36 17.48
C ASN A 96 4.16 4.74 18.53
N GLN A 97 4.73 4.39 19.69
CA GLN A 97 4.03 3.71 20.77
C GLN A 97 2.85 4.53 21.34
N ALA A 98 2.94 5.86 21.38
CA ALA A 98 1.85 6.72 21.85
C ALA A 98 0.58 6.58 21.01
N TRP A 99 0.72 6.32 19.71
CA TRP A 99 -0.43 6.05 18.84
C TRP A 99 -1.04 4.67 19.10
N LYS A 100 -0.22 3.68 19.48
CA LYS A 100 -0.72 2.37 19.88
C LYS A 100 -1.64 2.49 21.09
N GLU A 101 -1.23 3.24 22.10
CA GLU A 101 -1.98 3.47 23.33
C GLU A 101 -3.33 4.15 23.05
N LYS A 102 -3.33 5.23 22.26
CA LYS A 102 -4.57 5.91 21.83
C LYS A 102 -5.54 4.97 21.12
N ILE A 103 -5.05 4.04 20.29
CA ILE A 103 -5.88 3.06 19.59
C ILE A 103 -6.50 2.07 20.59
N VAL A 104 -5.72 1.58 21.55
CA VAL A 104 -6.19 0.66 22.59
C VAL A 104 -7.25 1.34 23.46
N GLU A 105 -6.99 2.55 23.93
CA GLU A 105 -7.96 3.35 24.70
C GLU A 105 -9.25 3.60 23.91
N PHE A 106 -9.13 3.94 22.63
CA PHE A 106 -10.29 4.14 21.76
C PHE A 106 -11.14 2.86 21.62
N ILE A 107 -10.50 1.71 21.35
CA ILE A 107 -11.22 0.45 21.16
C ILE A 107 -11.87 -0.03 22.46
N ALA A 108 -11.20 0.17 23.60
CA ALA A 108 -11.72 -0.22 24.92
C ALA A 108 -13.02 0.51 25.29
N LEU A 109 -13.22 1.73 24.79
CA LEU A 109 -14.44 2.52 25.01
C LEU A 109 -15.64 2.07 24.15
N ILE A 110 -15.43 1.19 23.16
CA ILE A 110 -16.51 0.78 22.26
C ILE A 110 -17.45 -0.19 23.00
N PRO A 111 -18.77 0.08 23.02
CA PRO A 111 -19.73 -0.80 23.67
C PRO A 111 -19.74 -2.17 22.98
N SER A 112 -19.58 -3.21 23.78
CA SER A 112 -19.60 -4.60 23.34
C SER A 112 -20.48 -5.44 24.26
N ARG A 113 -21.10 -6.48 23.69
CA ARG A 113 -22.02 -7.39 24.39
C ARG A 113 -21.40 -8.75 24.58
N GLU A 114 -21.63 -9.36 25.72
CA GLU A 114 -21.27 -10.75 25.95
C GLU A 114 -22.34 -11.68 25.35
N SER A 115 -21.95 -12.88 24.92
CA SER A 115 -22.92 -13.87 24.46
C SER A 115 -23.74 -14.41 25.63
N ARG A 116 -25.02 -14.05 25.70
CA ARG A 116 -25.97 -14.51 26.73
C ARG A 116 -26.10 -16.05 26.81
N TYR A 117 -25.82 -16.76 25.72
CA TYR A 117 -26.07 -18.21 25.60
C TYR A 117 -24.80 -19.07 25.48
N GLY A 118 -23.63 -18.52 25.80
CA GLY A 118 -22.36 -19.24 25.70
C GLY A 118 -22.01 -19.97 27.00
N ARG A 119 -22.43 -21.23 27.12
CA ARG A 119 -21.92 -22.21 28.10
C ARG A 119 -20.39 -22.14 28.17
N GLU A 120 -19.83 -22.13 29.38
CA GLU A 120 -18.45 -22.34 29.91
C GLU A 120 -17.20 -22.46 28.99
N LYS A 121 -17.32 -22.70 27.68
CA LYS A 121 -16.24 -22.98 26.71
C LYS A 121 -15.83 -21.78 25.84
N HIS A 122 -16.51 -20.63 25.91
CA HIS A 122 -16.19 -19.42 25.12
C HIS A 122 -16.25 -18.11 25.94
N SER A 123 -15.63 -18.09 27.11
CA SER A 123 -15.86 -17.07 28.14
C SER A 123 -15.43 -15.63 27.82
N ASN A 124 -14.48 -15.41 26.89
CA ASN A 124 -13.86 -14.07 26.71
C ASN A 124 -14.23 -13.35 25.40
N LYS A 125 -15.14 -13.90 24.59
CA LYS A 125 -15.53 -13.28 23.32
C LYS A 125 -16.59 -12.21 23.57
N ARG A 126 -16.32 -10.98 23.11
CA ARG A 126 -17.27 -9.86 23.16
C ARG A 126 -17.68 -9.47 21.74
N TYR A 127 -18.95 -9.15 21.58
CA TYR A 127 -19.58 -8.88 20.29
C TYR A 127 -19.86 -7.39 20.13
N LEU A 128 -19.33 -6.81 19.06
CA LEU A 128 -19.64 -5.47 18.60
C LEU A 128 -20.93 -5.48 17.78
N SER A 129 -21.57 -4.31 17.63
CA SER A 129 -22.76 -4.17 16.78
C SER A 129 -22.46 -4.67 15.35
N SER A 130 -23.46 -5.30 14.72
CA SER A 130 -23.42 -5.73 13.31
C SER A 130 -23.26 -4.56 12.34
N ASP A 131 -23.66 -3.36 12.76
CA ASP A 131 -23.55 -2.15 11.92
C ASP A 131 -22.15 -1.55 11.91
N LEU A 132 -21.29 -2.02 12.82
CA LEU A 132 -19.89 -1.60 12.90
C LEU A 132 -19.02 -2.52 12.05
N ASN A 133 -17.92 -1.97 11.56
CA ASN A 133 -16.85 -2.74 10.96
C ASN A 133 -15.52 -2.02 11.23
N VAL A 134 -14.40 -2.69 11.00
CA VAL A 134 -13.06 -2.13 11.27
C VAL A 134 -12.84 -0.82 10.51
N THR A 135 -13.40 -0.67 9.31
CA THR A 135 -13.29 0.57 8.53
C THR A 135 -14.02 1.73 9.21
N LYS A 136 -15.27 1.52 9.66
CA LYS A 136 -16.05 2.53 10.40
C LYS A 136 -15.40 2.90 11.73
N LEU A 137 -14.83 1.92 12.43
CA LEU A 137 -14.09 2.18 13.66
C LEU A 137 -12.82 3.00 13.41
N TYR A 138 -12.12 2.70 12.33
CA TYR A 138 -10.94 3.45 11.95
C TYR A 138 -11.27 4.89 11.51
N THR A 139 -12.35 5.11 10.74
CA THR A 139 -12.77 6.48 10.38
C THR A 139 -13.18 7.27 11.62
N ALA A 140 -13.97 6.67 12.52
CA ALA A 140 -14.35 7.31 13.78
C ALA A 140 -13.13 7.61 14.67
N PHE A 141 -12.10 6.75 14.67
CA PHE A 141 -10.83 7.01 15.37
C PHE A 141 -10.10 8.22 14.78
N LEU A 142 -10.02 8.33 13.45
CA LEU A 142 -9.39 9.47 12.80
C LEU A 142 -10.16 10.77 13.06
N GLU A 143 -11.50 10.73 13.01
CA GLU A 143 -12.38 11.86 13.33
C GLU A 143 -12.18 12.33 14.77
N LYS A 144 -12.16 11.41 15.74
CA LYS A 144 -11.97 11.73 17.17
C LYS A 144 -10.63 12.42 17.46
N HIS A 145 -9.60 12.10 16.69
CA HIS A 145 -8.25 12.66 16.86
C HIS A 145 -7.91 13.75 15.84
N GLU A 146 -8.89 14.24 15.08
CA GLU A 146 -8.73 15.30 14.07
C GLU A 146 -7.62 15.00 13.05
N LEU A 147 -7.53 13.74 12.61
CA LEU A 147 -6.48 13.26 11.72
C LEU A 147 -6.89 13.31 10.24
N VAL A 148 -5.97 13.77 9.40
CA VAL A 148 -6.16 13.83 7.94
C VAL A 148 -6.16 12.42 7.32
N LEU A 149 -7.16 12.13 6.50
CA LEU A 149 -7.35 10.82 5.83
C LEU A 149 -6.27 10.48 4.80
N ASP A 150 -5.67 11.49 4.14
CA ASP A 150 -4.71 11.28 3.05
C ASP A 150 -3.36 10.72 3.55
N LYS A 151 -2.95 11.13 4.76
CA LYS A 151 -1.68 10.66 5.34
C LYS A 151 -1.70 10.60 6.88
N PRO A 152 -2.55 9.73 7.46
CA PRO A 152 -2.66 9.62 8.89
C PRO A 152 -1.38 8.99 9.50
N PRO A 153 -1.02 9.36 10.74
CA PRO A 153 0.11 8.76 11.45
C PRO A 153 -0.10 7.27 11.77
N VAL A 154 -1.36 6.82 11.71
CA VAL A 154 -1.79 5.44 11.93
C VAL A 154 -2.43 4.91 10.64
N SER A 155 -1.89 3.85 10.06
CA SER A 155 -2.52 3.18 8.93
C SER A 155 -3.67 2.28 9.36
N ARG A 156 -4.70 2.15 8.51
CA ARG A 156 -5.82 1.20 8.72
C ARG A 156 -5.34 -0.23 8.97
N GLN A 157 -4.29 -0.66 8.28
CA GLN A 157 -3.70 -1.97 8.49
C GLN A 157 -3.17 -2.13 9.90
N TRP A 158 -2.41 -1.14 10.39
CA TRP A 158 -1.84 -1.19 11.74
C TRP A 158 -2.94 -1.15 12.82
N PHE A 159 -3.96 -0.31 12.62
CA PHE A 159 -5.14 -0.28 13.48
C PHE A 159 -5.82 -1.66 13.57
N ASN A 160 -6.05 -2.32 12.43
CA ASN A 160 -6.63 -3.66 12.37
C ASN A 160 -5.75 -4.74 13.03
N GLU A 161 -4.42 -4.62 12.90
CA GLU A 161 -3.47 -5.51 13.60
C GLU A 161 -3.60 -5.36 15.12
N ILE A 162 -3.71 -4.13 15.63
CA ILE A 162 -3.91 -3.87 17.07
C ILE A 162 -5.27 -4.42 17.51
N PHE A 163 -6.34 -4.11 16.78
CA PHE A 163 -7.69 -4.61 17.05
C PHE A 163 -7.73 -6.13 17.22
N LYS A 164 -7.10 -6.88 16.30
CA LYS A 164 -7.10 -8.36 16.34
C LYS A 164 -6.20 -8.96 17.41
N LYS A 165 -5.10 -8.30 17.78
CA LYS A 165 -4.10 -8.83 18.71
C LYS A 165 -4.44 -8.51 20.17
N GLU A 166 -4.89 -7.29 20.42
CA GLU A 166 -5.12 -6.79 21.79
C GLU A 166 -6.56 -7.07 22.26
N PHE A 167 -7.50 -7.34 21.34
CA PHE A 167 -8.91 -7.53 21.69
C PHE A 167 -9.52 -8.81 21.11
N CYS A 168 -10.25 -9.57 21.93
CA CYS A 168 -11.08 -10.71 21.49
C CYS A 168 -12.49 -10.24 21.05
N LEU A 169 -12.54 -9.20 20.21
CA LEU A 169 -13.78 -8.60 19.72
C LEU A 169 -14.19 -9.18 18.36
N VAL A 170 -15.48 -9.47 18.21
CA VAL A 170 -16.07 -9.98 16.97
C VAL A 170 -17.27 -9.11 16.58
N PHE A 171 -17.46 -8.83 15.30
CA PHE A 171 -18.68 -8.16 14.84
C PHE A 171 -19.84 -9.15 14.87
N ALA A 172 -20.94 -8.78 15.52
CA ALA A 172 -22.14 -9.61 15.54
C ALA A 172 -22.65 -9.84 14.11
N PRO A 173 -23.20 -11.03 13.81
CA PRO A 173 -23.90 -11.22 12.55
C PRO A 173 -25.06 -10.22 12.44
N PRO A 174 -25.41 -9.79 11.21
CA PRO A 174 -26.59 -8.97 11.01
C PRO A 174 -27.80 -9.68 11.61
N ARG A 175 -28.63 -8.93 12.33
CA ARG A 175 -29.88 -9.48 12.85
C ARG A 175 -30.76 -9.81 11.66
N VAL A 176 -31.11 -11.08 11.53
CA VAL A 176 -32.27 -11.48 10.73
C VAL A 176 -33.48 -11.05 11.56
N ASP A 177 -34.45 -10.37 10.96
CA ASP A 177 -35.64 -9.86 11.65
C ASP A 177 -36.36 -10.98 12.41
N THR A 178 -36.03 -11.16 13.68
CA THR A 178 -36.87 -11.94 14.60
C THR A 178 -38.03 -11.04 14.99
N TYR A 179 -39.05 -10.98 14.13
CA TYR A 179 -40.40 -10.67 14.60
C TYR A 179 -40.84 -11.81 15.52
N ALA A 180 -40.67 -11.62 16.83
CA ALA A 180 -41.49 -12.16 17.91
C ALA A 180 -40.73 -12.04 19.24
N ASP A 181 -40.98 -10.95 19.96
CA ASP A 181 -41.02 -10.95 21.43
C ASP A 181 -42.03 -9.87 21.83
N VAL A 182 -43.29 -10.09 21.43
CA VAL A 182 -44.43 -9.53 22.16
C VAL A 182 -44.77 -10.54 23.24
N LEU A 183 -44.05 -10.50 24.37
CA LEU A 183 -44.48 -11.13 25.61
C LEU A 183 -44.24 -10.16 26.78
N GLN A 184 -45.30 -9.40 27.05
CA GLN A 184 -45.92 -9.24 28.37
C GLN A 184 -45.18 -8.41 29.42
N TYR A 185 -45.40 -7.09 29.38
CA TYR A 185 -45.47 -6.24 30.58
C TYR A 185 -46.78 -5.44 30.58
N SER A 186 -47.88 -6.14 30.84
CA SER A 186 -49.04 -5.63 31.58
C SER A 186 -49.23 -6.64 32.70
N VAL A 187 -48.98 -6.35 33.97
CA VAL A 187 -49.83 -5.53 34.83
C VAL A 187 -48.98 -5.04 36.01
N TYR A 188 -48.84 -3.72 36.15
CA TYR A 188 -48.72 -3.06 37.46
C TYR A 188 -49.62 -1.83 37.37
N LEU A 189 -50.89 -2.01 37.70
CA LEU A 189 -51.79 -0.95 38.14
C LEU A 189 -52.94 -1.61 38.92
N HIS A 190 -53.04 -1.19 40.18
CA HIS A 190 -53.93 -1.59 41.28
C HIS A 190 -53.57 -2.87 42.05
#